data_AF-A0A7K4HC65-F1
#
_entry.id   AF-A0A7K4HC65-F1
#
_cell.length_a   1.000
_cell.length_b   1.000
_cell.length_c   1.000
_cell.angle_alpha   90.00
_cell.angle_beta   90.00
_cell.angle_gamma   90.00
#
_symmetry.space_group_name_H-M   'P 1'
#
loop_
_entity.id
_entity.type
_entity.pdbx_description
1 polymer ?
#
loop_
_entity_poly.entity_id
_entity_poly.type
_entity_poly.pdbx_seq_one_letter_code
_entity_poly.pdbx_strand_id
1 'polypeptide(L)'
;MNQIGFYFDQSRCTGCFTCSVACKDWHDIPAGPVNWIRVKSIEKGKFPNLSLAYLTISCNHCADPPCVKACPTNAVMKREKDGIVVIDREKCIGKDECGFKCLKVCPWDSPQFSDQFNAKMEKCDLCLDRLEKGQQTICVEACPMYALDVGPMEELQEKYGNNAEAEGFLNNDKINPSIVLKQKR
;
A
#
# COMPACT_ATOMS: atom_id res chain seq x y z
N MET A 1 -12.07 9.01 14.35
CA MET A 1 -11.09 7.89 14.24
C MET A 1 -9.86 8.47 13.60
N ASN A 2 -8.69 8.35 14.22
CA ASN A 2 -7.45 8.89 13.66
C ASN A 2 -6.93 7.92 12.59
N GLN A 3 -7.35 8.07 11.34
CA GLN A 3 -6.97 7.17 10.24
C GLN A 3 -5.61 7.60 9.68
N ILE A 4 -4.59 6.75 9.79
CA ILE A 4 -3.33 6.97 9.08
C ILE A 4 -3.48 6.56 7.61
N GLY A 5 -2.88 7.33 6.71
CA GLY A 5 -2.86 7.03 5.28
C GLY A 5 -1.56 7.40 4.61
N PHE A 6 -1.54 7.21 3.29
CA PHE A 6 -0.41 7.54 2.43
C PHE A 6 -0.66 8.84 1.66
N TYR A 7 0.41 9.56 1.36
CA TYR A 7 0.44 10.53 0.28
C TYR A 7 1.43 10.06 -0.80
N PHE A 8 1.07 10.26 -2.07
CA PHE A 8 1.96 10.03 -3.21
C PHE A 8 1.90 11.16 -4.24
N ASP A 9 3.06 11.74 -4.57
CA ASP A 9 3.24 12.72 -5.66
C ASP A 9 3.74 12.02 -6.94
N GLN A 10 2.80 11.69 -7.83
CA GLN A 10 3.10 11.08 -9.13
C GLN A 10 3.94 11.99 -10.04
N SER A 11 3.89 13.31 -9.83
CA SER A 11 4.70 14.26 -10.63
C SER A 11 6.19 14.21 -10.28
N ARG A 12 6.55 13.68 -9.10
CA ARG A 12 7.95 13.58 -8.63
C ARG A 12 8.53 12.18 -8.79
N CYS A 13 7.69 11.15 -8.84
CA CYS A 13 8.16 9.78 -8.92
C CYS A 13 8.85 9.50 -10.25
N THR A 14 10.12 9.05 -10.19
CA THR A 14 10.94 8.69 -11.34
C THR A 14 11.02 7.18 -11.59
N GLY A 15 10.32 6.38 -10.78
CA GLY A 15 10.34 4.93 -10.92
C GLY A 15 11.68 4.28 -10.56
N CYS A 16 12.41 4.81 -9.56
CA CYS A 16 13.72 4.29 -9.16
C CYS A 16 13.69 3.00 -8.32
N PHE A 17 12.52 2.55 -7.87
CA PHE A 17 12.30 1.35 -7.05
C PHE A 17 12.97 1.35 -5.66
N THR A 18 13.60 2.44 -5.22
CA THR A 18 14.25 2.52 -3.88
C THR A 18 13.29 2.22 -2.74
N CYS A 19 12.04 2.71 -2.82
CA CYS A 19 11.01 2.42 -1.82
C CYS A 19 10.67 0.93 -1.71
N SER A 20 10.73 0.20 -2.83
CA SER A 20 10.48 -1.25 -2.87
C SER A 20 11.63 -2.04 -2.26
N VAL A 21 12.87 -1.71 -2.62
CA VAL A 21 14.07 -2.34 -2.05
C VAL A 21 14.16 -2.09 -0.55
N ALA A 22 13.99 -0.84 -0.12
CA ALA A 22 14.05 -0.48 1.30
C ALA A 22 12.96 -1.16 2.13
N CYS A 23 11.76 -1.33 1.57
CA CYS A 23 10.68 -2.08 2.22
C CYS A 23 11.03 -3.57 2.36
N LYS A 24 11.62 -4.19 1.34
CA LYS A 24 12.06 -5.58 1.42
C LYS A 24 13.16 -5.76 2.46
N ASP A 25 14.15 -4.87 2.46
CA ASP A 25 15.27 -4.89 3.41
C ASP A 25 14.79 -4.74 4.85
N TRP A 26 13.96 -3.72 5.14
CA TRP A 26 13.48 -3.46 6.50
C TRP A 26 12.60 -4.57 7.09
N HIS A 27 11.78 -5.20 6.25
CA HIS A 27 10.83 -6.23 6.67
C HIS A 27 11.33 -7.67 6.43
N ASP A 28 12.62 -7.84 6.11
CA ASP A 28 13.24 -9.13 5.80
C ASP A 28 12.45 -9.96 4.75
N ILE A 29 11.88 -9.28 3.75
CA ILE A 29 11.09 -9.93 2.70
C ILE A 29 12.05 -10.61 1.72
N PRO A 30 11.98 -11.95 1.54
CA PRO A 30 12.88 -12.65 0.65
C PRO A 30 12.83 -12.16 -0.80
N ALA A 31 13.92 -12.41 -1.53
CA ALA A 31 13.89 -12.32 -2.98
C ALA A 31 12.79 -13.24 -3.54
N GLY A 32 11.97 -12.72 -4.44
CA GLY A 32 10.80 -13.44 -4.93
C GLY A 32 9.64 -12.52 -5.31
N PRO A 33 8.47 -13.11 -5.59
CA PRO A 33 7.31 -12.38 -6.13
C PRO A 33 6.68 -11.44 -5.12
N VAL A 34 6.85 -11.69 -3.82
CA VAL A 34 6.24 -10.85 -2.79
C VAL A 34 6.91 -9.48 -2.76
N ASN A 35 6.08 -8.45 -2.79
CA ASN A 35 6.52 -7.07 -2.69
C ASN A 35 5.42 -6.21 -2.07
N TRP A 36 5.67 -5.66 -0.88
CA TRP A 36 4.67 -4.90 -0.13
C TRP A 36 4.43 -3.49 -0.66
N ILE A 37 5.37 -2.97 -1.45
CA ILE A 37 5.22 -1.75 -2.25
C ILE A 37 5.80 -1.97 -3.64
N ARG A 38 4.95 -1.83 -4.66
CA ARG A 38 5.30 -2.05 -6.08
C ARG A 38 5.34 -0.72 -6.81
N VAL A 39 6.10 -0.64 -7.90
CA VAL A 39 6.12 0.51 -8.81
C VAL A 39 5.66 0.06 -10.18
N LYS A 40 4.62 0.70 -10.72
CA LYS A 40 4.07 0.41 -12.05
C LYS A 40 4.44 1.54 -13.01
N SER A 41 4.99 1.18 -14.16
CA SER A 41 5.18 2.09 -15.30
C SER A 41 3.89 2.16 -16.11
N ILE A 42 3.49 3.38 -16.50
CA ILE A 42 2.27 3.64 -17.26
C ILE A 42 2.65 4.48 -18.45
N GLU A 43 2.59 3.88 -19.63
CA GLU A 43 2.92 4.50 -20.90
C GLU A 43 1.64 4.85 -21.66
N LYS A 44 1.55 6.07 -22.18
CA LYS A 44 0.40 6.54 -22.97
C LYS A 44 0.86 7.31 -24.19
N GLY A 45 0.05 7.20 -25.25
CA GLY A 45 0.26 7.91 -26.49
C GLY A 45 1.16 7.16 -27.47
N LYS A 46 1.53 7.84 -28.55
CA LYS A 46 2.38 7.34 -29.63
C LYS A 46 3.25 8.51 -30.10
N PHE A 47 4.39 8.21 -30.74
CA PHE A 47 5.25 9.25 -31.31
C PHE A 47 4.45 10.25 -32.18
N PRO A 48 4.68 11.57 -32.05
CA PRO A 48 5.65 12.24 -31.16
C PRO A 48 5.13 12.55 -29.75
N ASN A 49 3.88 12.23 -29.43
CA ASN A 49 3.21 12.57 -28.16
C ASN A 49 3.18 11.34 -27.24
N LEU A 50 4.33 10.98 -26.66
CA LEU A 50 4.46 9.90 -25.67
C LEU A 50 4.55 10.49 -24.26
N SER A 51 3.91 9.83 -23.30
CA SER A 51 4.02 10.15 -21.88
C SER A 51 4.27 8.90 -21.05
N LEU A 52 4.98 9.07 -19.95
CA LEU A 52 5.31 8.04 -18.98
C LEU A 52 5.01 8.55 -17.57
N ALA A 53 4.21 7.81 -16.81
CA ALA A 53 3.96 8.02 -15.40
C ALA A 53 4.34 6.78 -14.59
N TYR A 54 4.67 6.98 -13.32
CA TYR A 54 4.93 5.88 -12.39
C TYR A 54 3.92 5.92 -11.26
N LEU A 55 3.44 4.76 -10.83
CA LEU A 55 2.52 4.64 -9.70
C LEU A 55 3.11 3.69 -8.65
N THR A 56 3.26 4.16 -7.42
CA THR A 56 3.56 3.29 -6.28
C THR A 56 2.26 2.66 -5.78
N ILE A 57 2.25 1.34 -5.61
CA ILE A 57 1.09 0.57 -5.15
C ILE A 57 1.48 -0.21 -3.89
N SER A 58 0.91 0.16 -2.75
CA SER A 58 1.03 -0.52 -1.46
C SER A 58 -0.36 -0.90 -0.90
N CYS A 59 -0.45 -1.29 0.37
CA CYS A 59 -1.73 -1.40 1.06
C CYS A 59 -2.26 0.00 1.39
N ASN A 60 -3.52 0.30 1.03
CA ASN A 60 -4.11 1.60 1.33
C ASN A 60 -4.72 1.70 2.74
N HIS A 61 -4.58 0.66 3.59
CA HIS A 61 -5.13 0.60 4.95
C HIS A 61 -6.56 1.17 5.09
N CYS A 62 -7.43 0.77 4.16
CA CYS A 62 -8.67 1.47 3.83
C CYS A 62 -9.59 1.76 5.02
N ALA A 63 -10.44 2.79 4.86
CA ALA A 63 -11.46 3.14 5.84
C ALA A 63 -12.46 1.98 6.05
N ASP A 64 -12.93 1.36 4.96
CA ASP A 64 -13.78 0.16 4.98
C ASP A 64 -13.08 -1.03 4.28
N PRO A 65 -12.18 -1.76 4.98
CA PRO A 65 -11.31 -2.74 4.36
C PRO A 65 -12.06 -4.06 4.05
N PRO A 66 -12.28 -4.43 2.78
CA PRO A 66 -12.98 -5.67 2.43
C PRO A 66 -12.20 -6.92 2.84
N CYS A 67 -10.87 -6.83 2.92
CA CYS A 67 -10.01 -7.93 3.34
C CYS A 67 -10.22 -8.35 4.80
N VAL A 68 -10.65 -7.43 5.69
CA VAL A 68 -11.04 -7.75 7.07
C VAL A 68 -12.33 -8.58 7.04
N LYS A 69 -13.36 -8.11 6.32
CA LYS A 69 -14.66 -8.80 6.20
C LYS A 69 -14.55 -10.18 5.54
N ALA A 70 -13.60 -10.35 4.62
CA ALA A 70 -13.43 -11.59 3.87
C ALA A 70 -12.62 -12.67 4.62
N CYS A 71 -11.92 -12.32 5.70
CA CYS A 71 -11.07 -13.26 6.42
C CYS A 71 -11.89 -14.19 7.34
N PRO A 72 -11.90 -15.52 7.10
CA PRO A 72 -12.75 -16.43 7.87
C PRO A 72 -12.28 -16.66 9.32
N THR A 73 -11.00 -16.37 9.62
CA THR A 73 -10.38 -16.61 10.93
C THR A 73 -10.13 -15.32 11.72
N ASN A 74 -10.59 -14.18 11.22
CA ASN A 74 -10.31 -12.86 11.80
C ASN A 74 -8.80 -12.59 11.96
N ALA A 75 -7.97 -13.14 11.09
CA ALA A 75 -6.53 -12.87 11.06
C ALA A 75 -6.23 -11.45 10.59
N VAL A 76 -7.03 -10.90 9.68
CA VAL A 76 -6.92 -9.51 9.22
C VAL A 76 -7.79 -8.62 10.09
N MET A 77 -7.20 -7.60 10.70
CA MET A 77 -7.89 -6.73 11.66
C MET A 77 -7.58 -5.27 11.37
N LYS A 78 -8.52 -4.38 11.67
CA LYS A 78 -8.30 -2.93 11.65
C LYS A 78 -8.10 -2.45 13.08
N ARG A 79 -6.99 -1.76 13.34
CA ARG A 79 -6.70 -1.19 14.65
C ARG A 79 -7.59 0.02 14.89
N GLU A 80 -8.21 0.08 16.06
CA GLU A 80 -9.13 1.18 16.42
C GLU A 80 -8.40 2.51 16.64
N LYS A 81 -7.15 2.46 17.14
CA LYS A 81 -6.38 3.64 17.53
C LYS A 81 -5.93 4.50 16.33
N ASP A 82 -5.53 3.86 15.24
CA ASP A 82 -4.81 4.47 14.11
C ASP A 82 -5.38 4.07 12.73
N GLY A 83 -6.41 3.20 12.70
CA GLY A 83 -7.03 2.72 11.46
C GLY A 83 -6.13 1.79 10.62
N ILE A 84 -4.94 1.42 11.10
CA ILE A 84 -4.01 0.58 10.36
C ILE A 84 -4.57 -0.85 10.30
N VAL A 85 -4.76 -1.33 9.08
CA VAL A 85 -5.10 -2.74 8.84
C VAL A 85 -3.86 -3.62 9.01
N VAL A 86 -3.91 -4.59 9.91
CA VAL A 86 -2.81 -5.51 10.26
C VAL A 86 -3.22 -6.98 10.06
N ILE A 87 -2.25 -7.88 10.09
CA ILE A 87 -2.44 -9.33 9.97
C ILE A 87 -1.81 -10.02 11.19
N ASP A 88 -2.60 -10.84 11.87
CA ASP A 88 -2.11 -11.84 12.82
C ASP A 88 -1.76 -13.10 12.02
N ARG A 89 -0.46 -13.33 11.81
CA ARG A 89 0.02 -14.46 11.01
C ARG A 89 -0.22 -15.80 11.70
N GLU A 90 -0.40 -15.85 13.02
CA GLU A 90 -0.70 -17.11 13.72
C GLU A 90 -2.13 -17.58 13.47
N LYS A 91 -3.08 -16.65 13.30
CA LYS A 91 -4.46 -16.96 12.91
C LYS A 91 -4.65 -17.18 11.40
N CYS A 92 -3.66 -16.83 10.59
CA CYS A 92 -3.74 -17.00 9.15
C CYS A 92 -3.57 -18.48 8.78
N ILE A 93 -4.64 -19.08 8.25
CA ILE A 93 -4.66 -20.49 7.81
C ILE A 93 -4.03 -20.73 6.43
N GLY A 94 -3.46 -19.69 5.82
CA GLY A 94 -2.77 -19.81 4.54
C GLY A 94 -3.66 -19.72 3.31
N LYS A 95 -3.00 -19.54 2.16
CA LYS A 95 -3.63 -19.22 0.87
C LYS A 95 -4.48 -20.35 0.31
N ASP A 96 -4.06 -21.59 0.52
CA ASP A 96 -4.66 -22.78 -0.08
C ASP A 96 -5.92 -23.19 0.71
N GLU A 97 -5.87 -23.06 2.04
CA GLU A 97 -7.03 -23.38 2.90
C GLU A 97 -8.21 -22.43 2.72
N CYS A 98 -7.93 -21.12 2.64
CA CYS A 98 -8.99 -20.12 2.48
C CYS A 98 -9.26 -19.70 1.03
N GLY A 99 -8.51 -20.25 0.07
CA GLY A 99 -8.67 -19.95 -1.37
C GLY A 99 -8.42 -18.48 -1.72
N PHE A 100 -7.42 -17.85 -1.11
CA PHE A 100 -6.99 -16.46 -1.37
C PHE A 100 -8.08 -15.39 -1.13
N LYS A 101 -9.03 -15.61 -0.22
CA LYS A 101 -10.18 -14.70 0.00
C LYS A 101 -9.80 -13.23 0.16
N CYS A 102 -8.80 -12.92 0.97
CA CYS A 102 -8.38 -11.53 1.20
C CYS A 102 -7.77 -10.87 -0.05
N LEU A 103 -7.05 -11.62 -0.88
CA LEU A 103 -6.49 -11.13 -2.15
C LEU A 103 -7.60 -10.89 -3.17
N LYS A 104 -8.53 -11.85 -3.34
CA LYS A 104 -9.64 -11.76 -4.31
C LYS A 104 -10.53 -10.52 -4.14
N VAL A 105 -10.63 -9.99 -2.92
CA VAL A 105 -11.46 -8.81 -2.61
C VAL A 105 -10.69 -7.50 -2.61
N CYS A 106 -9.36 -7.52 -2.77
CA CYS A 106 -8.54 -6.31 -2.73
C CYS A 106 -8.34 -5.76 -4.16
N PRO A 107 -8.84 -4.55 -4.49
CA PRO A 107 -8.69 -3.99 -5.84
C PRO A 107 -7.25 -3.69 -6.27
N TRP A 108 -6.33 -3.63 -5.30
CA TRP A 108 -4.94 -3.28 -5.52
C TRP A 108 -3.99 -4.46 -5.28
N ASP A 109 -4.49 -5.68 -5.10
CA ASP A 109 -3.67 -6.86 -4.80
C ASP A 109 -2.69 -6.65 -3.62
N SER A 110 -3.07 -5.86 -2.61
CA SER A 110 -2.16 -5.56 -1.50
C SER A 110 -1.82 -6.77 -0.62
N PRO A 111 -2.75 -7.72 -0.36
CA PRO A 111 -2.39 -9.01 0.23
C PRO A 111 -1.50 -9.81 -0.73
N GLN A 112 -0.36 -10.25 -0.25
CA GLN A 112 0.63 -11.02 -1.00
C GLN A 112 0.87 -12.36 -0.30
N PHE A 113 1.38 -13.32 -1.07
CA PHE A 113 1.68 -14.67 -0.62
C PHE A 113 2.97 -15.13 -1.30
N SER A 114 3.85 -15.76 -0.52
CA SER A 114 5.04 -16.39 -1.10
C SER A 114 4.68 -17.64 -1.92
N ASP A 115 5.66 -18.15 -2.65
CA ASP A 115 5.56 -19.38 -3.43
C ASP A 115 5.47 -20.64 -2.56
N GLN A 116 5.78 -20.55 -1.27
CA GLN A 116 5.67 -21.65 -0.31
C GLN A 116 4.28 -22.29 -0.32
N PHE A 117 4.26 -23.60 -0.09
CA PHE A 117 3.01 -24.35 0.10
C PHE A 117 2.22 -23.76 1.28
N ASN A 118 0.94 -23.48 1.05
CA ASN A 118 0.03 -22.85 1.98
C ASN A 118 0.58 -21.58 2.66
N ALA A 119 1.31 -20.75 1.90
CA ALA A 119 1.89 -19.52 2.44
C ALA A 119 0.85 -18.66 3.17
N LYS A 120 1.24 -18.15 4.33
CA LYS A 120 0.45 -17.19 5.11
C LYS A 120 0.49 -15.82 4.44
N MET A 121 -0.61 -15.07 4.55
CA MET A 121 -0.71 -13.74 3.96
C MET A 121 0.30 -12.78 4.59
N GLU A 122 0.87 -11.93 3.75
CA GLU A 122 1.70 -10.80 4.15
C GLU A 122 1.40 -9.58 3.27
N LYS A 123 1.61 -8.38 3.81
CA LYS A 123 1.32 -7.12 3.14
C LYS A 123 1.98 -5.98 3.90
N CYS A 124 2.06 -4.81 3.28
CA CYS A 124 2.42 -3.57 3.96
C CYS A 124 1.64 -3.42 5.28
N ASP A 125 2.37 -3.23 6.37
CA ASP A 125 1.90 -3.00 7.73
C ASP A 125 2.00 -1.53 8.15
N LEU A 126 2.29 -0.65 7.18
CA LEU A 126 2.56 0.77 7.35
C LEU A 126 3.82 1.07 8.18
N CYS A 127 4.79 0.14 8.22
CA CYS A 127 5.98 0.20 9.08
C CYS A 127 5.60 0.54 10.52
N LEU A 128 4.62 -0.21 11.05
CA LEU A 128 4.02 0.04 12.35
C LEU A 128 5.07 0.15 13.46
N ASP A 129 6.09 -0.71 13.42
CA ASP A 129 7.23 -0.75 14.34
C ASP A 129 8.04 0.56 14.37
N ARG A 130 8.11 1.26 13.23
CA ARG A 130 8.76 2.57 13.09
C ARG A 130 7.85 3.69 13.58
N LEU A 131 6.59 3.69 13.16
CA LEU A 131 5.61 4.70 13.57
C LEU A 131 5.43 4.73 15.10
N GLU A 132 5.42 3.56 15.76
CA GLU A 132 5.32 3.47 17.23
C GLU A 132 6.55 4.05 17.96
N LYS A 133 7.68 4.23 17.26
CA LYS A 133 8.89 4.89 17.77
C LYS A 133 8.98 6.37 17.35
N GLY A 134 7.93 6.91 16.72
CA GLY A 134 7.94 8.27 16.18
C GLY A 134 8.83 8.45 14.94
N GLN A 135 9.22 7.34 14.29
CA GLN A 135 9.97 7.35 13.04
C GLN A 135 9.02 7.30 11.85
N GLN A 136 9.48 7.81 10.70
CA GLN A 136 8.70 7.74 9.48
C GLN A 136 8.88 6.35 8.82
N THR A 137 7.94 5.93 7.97
CA THR A 137 7.98 4.66 7.24
C THR A 137 9.21 4.57 6.35
N ILE A 138 9.76 3.37 6.18
CA ILE A 138 11.03 3.20 5.46
C ILE A 138 10.91 3.61 3.98
N CYS A 139 9.75 3.41 3.36
CA CYS A 139 9.53 3.79 1.97
C CYS A 139 9.51 5.32 1.78
N VAL A 140 9.07 6.08 2.78
CA VAL A 140 9.12 7.55 2.79
C VAL A 140 10.57 8.01 3.02
N GLU A 141 11.25 7.52 4.06
CA GLU A 141 12.63 7.91 4.35
C GLU A 141 13.61 7.57 3.22
N ALA A 142 13.39 6.45 2.52
CA ALA A 142 14.25 6.03 1.42
C ALA A 142 13.93 6.71 0.08
N CYS A 143 12.85 7.50 -0.04
CA CYS A 143 12.45 8.09 -1.32
C CYS A 143 13.34 9.30 -1.68
N PRO A 144 14.23 9.21 -2.68
CA PRO A 144 15.13 10.32 -3.01
C PRO A 144 14.40 11.53 -3.62
N MET A 145 13.17 11.32 -4.11
CA MET A 145 12.36 12.34 -4.78
C MET A 145 11.38 13.04 -3.84
N TYR A 146 11.32 12.65 -2.56
CA TYR A 146 10.32 13.14 -1.61
C TYR A 146 8.89 13.07 -2.19
N ALA A 147 8.58 11.94 -2.82
CA ALA A 147 7.33 11.67 -3.51
C ALA A 147 6.31 10.93 -2.63
N LEU A 148 6.69 10.54 -1.41
CA LEU A 148 5.86 9.78 -0.47
C LEU A 148 5.79 10.53 0.86
N ASP A 149 4.65 10.46 1.53
CA ASP A 149 4.48 10.87 2.93
C ASP A 149 3.49 9.90 3.61
N VAL A 150 3.56 9.79 4.93
CA VAL A 150 2.61 8.99 5.72
C VAL A 150 2.30 9.75 7.00
N GLY A 151 1.02 9.82 7.33
CA GLY A 151 0.52 10.53 8.50
C GLY A 151 -0.99 10.40 8.65
N PRO A 152 -1.58 11.07 9.66
CA PRO A 152 -3.02 11.19 9.79
C PRO A 152 -3.65 11.74 8.52
N MET A 153 -4.74 11.12 8.06
CA MET A 153 -5.42 11.50 6.83
C MET A 153 -5.85 12.97 6.84
N GLU A 154 -6.32 13.48 7.97
CA GLU A 154 -6.71 14.89 8.12
C GLU A 154 -5.52 15.83 7.87
N GLU A 155 -4.35 15.53 8.43
CA GLU A 155 -3.12 16.32 8.22
C GLU A 155 -2.61 16.22 6.77
N LEU A 156 -2.64 15.02 6.18
CA LEU A 156 -2.26 14.83 4.78
C LEU A 156 -3.18 15.60 3.83
N GLN A 157 -4.48 15.59 4.14
CA GLN A 157 -5.52 16.29 3.40
C GLN A 157 -5.38 17.81 3.50
N GLU A 158 -5.09 18.33 4.69
CA GLU A 158 -4.79 19.75 4.88
C GLU A 158 -3.54 20.17 4.10
N LYS A 159 -2.48 19.36 4.14
CA LYS A 159 -1.18 19.68 3.53
C LYS A 159 -1.18 19.54 2.01
N TYR A 160 -1.86 18.53 1.46
CA TYR A 160 -1.75 18.16 0.05
C TYR A 160 -3.07 18.20 -0.73
N GLY A 161 -4.19 18.43 -0.04
CA GLY A 161 -5.55 18.37 -0.59
C GLY A 161 -6.17 16.97 -0.53
N ASN A 162 -7.36 16.83 -1.12
CA ASN A 162 -8.20 15.63 -0.96
C ASN A 162 -8.29 14.77 -2.21
N ASN A 163 -7.37 14.95 -3.17
CA ASN A 163 -7.41 14.21 -4.42
C ASN A 163 -7.04 12.74 -4.19
N ALA A 164 -7.86 11.81 -4.65
CA ALA A 164 -7.61 10.37 -4.59
C ALA A 164 -7.45 9.76 -6.00
N GLU A 165 -7.09 10.59 -6.98
CA GLU A 165 -6.93 10.20 -8.37
C GLU A 165 -5.50 10.41 -8.86
N ALA A 166 -4.99 9.43 -9.60
CA ALA A 166 -3.73 9.52 -10.33
C ALA A 166 -3.78 8.59 -11.53
N GLU A 167 -2.88 8.80 -12.48
CA GLU A 167 -2.78 7.92 -13.63
C GLU A 167 -2.51 6.47 -13.18
N GLY A 168 -3.37 5.54 -13.62
CA GLY A 168 -3.30 4.11 -13.30
C GLY A 168 -3.79 3.70 -11.91
N PHE A 169 -4.23 4.64 -11.08
CA PHE A 169 -4.85 4.35 -9.79
C PHE A 169 -6.38 4.25 -9.96
N LEU A 170 -6.95 3.13 -9.53
CA LEU A 170 -8.40 2.93 -9.52
C LEU A 170 -8.93 3.27 -8.13
N ASN A 171 -9.53 4.44 -7.97
CA ASN A 171 -10.20 4.81 -6.73
C ASN A 171 -11.48 3.97 -6.53
N ASN A 172 -11.87 3.76 -5.28
CA ASN A 172 -13.10 3.06 -4.92
C ASN A 172 -13.71 3.68 -3.66
N ASP A 173 -14.71 4.55 -3.86
CA ASP A 173 -15.35 5.31 -2.77
C ASP A 173 -16.07 4.43 -1.74
N LYS A 174 -16.49 3.23 -2.12
CA LYS A 174 -17.15 2.28 -1.19
C LYS A 174 -16.14 1.70 -0.19
N ILE A 175 -14.91 1.49 -0.62
CA ILE A 175 -13.81 0.99 0.22
C ILE A 175 -13.10 2.15 0.93
N ASN A 176 -13.08 3.32 0.29
CA ASN A 176 -12.45 4.55 0.72
C ASN A 176 -10.98 4.32 1.13
N PRO A 177 -10.07 4.15 0.14
CA PRO A 177 -8.65 3.94 0.41
C PRO A 177 -8.06 5.14 1.15
N SER A 178 -7.24 4.89 2.17
CA SER A 178 -6.61 5.95 2.97
C SER A 178 -5.37 6.47 2.27
N ILE A 179 -5.60 7.23 1.20
CA ILE A 179 -4.55 7.77 0.35
C ILE A 179 -4.92 9.16 -0.19
N VAL A 180 -3.90 10.02 -0.30
CA VAL A 180 -3.94 11.29 -1.03
C VAL A 180 -2.95 11.19 -2.18
N LEU A 181 -3.38 11.60 -3.37
CA LEU A 181 -2.61 11.50 -4.60
C LEU A 181 -2.45 12.86 -5.22
N LYS A 182 -1.26 13.14 -5.77
CA LYS A 182 -1.06 14.25 -6.70
C LYS A 182 -0.70 13.69 -8.07
N GLN A 183 -1.60 13.87 -9.02
CA GLN A 183 -1.44 13.38 -10.39
C GLN A 183 -0.32 14.12 -11.13
N LYS A 184 0.38 13.39 -12.00
CA LYS A 184 1.30 13.99 -12.98
C LYS A 184 0.49 14.70 -14.07
N ARG A 185 0.71 16.01 -14.23
CA ARG A 185 0.12 16.81 -15.30
C ARG A 185 0.82 16.57 -16.63
#